data_AF-A0A8X6P646-F1
#
_entry.id   AF-A0A8X6P646-F1
#
_cell.length_a   1.000
_cell.length_b   1.000
_cell.length_c   1.000
_cell.angle_alpha   90.00
_cell.angle_beta   90.00
_cell.angle_gamma   90.00
#
_symmetry.space_group_name_H-M   'P 1'
#
loop_
_entity.id
_entity.type
_entity.pdbx_description
1 polymer ?
#
loop_
_entity_poly.entity_id
_entity_poly.type
_entity_poly.pdbx_seq_one_letter_code
_entity_poly.pdbx_strand_id
1 'polypeptide(L)'
;MLNFEFLLLCEFMHSVLNDINYASKTLQKCDINLGEASKVLAETKAKLQIYRNDFELFKCKARETARKYGIDTHFQEKRQRKVKKHFDELAAVYRFPNQEKIFKIEIFNNVLDTVISQLDTRFIGMSAVCHIFDFLTPTFLLHVDEATLLQKCNEFQRKYSDIIGPSFSLQFINIYHLVLPQLTQAWTVHQLCKEIMSKYGVLECDVTEVFTAMLLFFTIPVTSAAAERSFSKLKIIKNYLRNNMGQTRLRHISQIAIENKTASSLDLNEVIDTFAKTKARKKIVNIIVI
;
A
#
# COMPACT_ATOMS: atom_id res chain seq x y z
N MET A 1 -24.73 -4.52 -29.64
CA MET A 1 -24.21 -5.79 -30.18
C MET A 1 -22.97 -6.16 -29.37
N LEU A 2 -22.84 -7.40 -28.90
CA LEU A 2 -21.61 -7.87 -28.27
C LEU A 2 -20.54 -8.00 -29.36
N ASN A 3 -19.54 -7.13 -29.33
CA ASN A 3 -18.43 -7.14 -30.28
C ASN A 3 -17.25 -7.94 -29.73
N PHE A 4 -16.42 -8.51 -30.60
CA PHE A 4 -15.18 -9.21 -30.20
C PHE A 4 -14.24 -8.33 -29.36
N GLU A 5 -14.13 -7.04 -29.70
CA GLU A 5 -13.36 -6.04 -28.93
C GLU A 5 -13.81 -5.98 -27.45
N PHE A 6 -15.12 -6.06 -27.20
CA PHE A 6 -15.69 -5.99 -25.85
C PHE A 6 -15.41 -7.28 -25.05
N LEU A 7 -15.55 -8.45 -25.69
CA LEU A 7 -15.21 -9.73 -25.05
C LEU A 7 -13.73 -9.81 -24.68
N LEU A 8 -12.85 -9.40 -25.60
CA LEU A 8 -11.42 -9.36 -25.36
C LEU A 8 -11.08 -8.42 -24.20
N LEU A 9 -11.69 -7.23 -24.16
CA LEU A 9 -11.52 -6.31 -23.05
C LEU A 9 -12.00 -6.91 -21.73
N CYS A 10 -13.13 -7.61 -21.70
CA CYS A 10 -13.64 -8.24 -20.48
C CYS A 10 -12.72 -9.34 -19.95
N GLU A 11 -12.25 -10.25 -20.80
CA GLU A 11 -11.33 -11.33 -20.41
C GLU A 11 -9.98 -10.78 -19.88
N PHE A 12 -9.46 -9.78 -20.56
CA PHE A 12 -8.24 -9.08 -20.15
C PHE A 12 -8.44 -8.35 -18.81
N MET A 13 -9.47 -7.51 -18.70
CA MET A 13 -9.74 -6.75 -17.48
C MET A 13 -10.07 -7.66 -16.31
N HIS A 14 -10.77 -8.77 -16.53
CA HIS A 14 -11.02 -9.75 -15.49
C HIS A 14 -9.71 -10.30 -14.91
N SER A 15 -8.76 -10.67 -15.77
CA SER A 15 -7.47 -11.21 -15.33
C SER A 15 -6.66 -10.18 -14.54
N VAL A 16 -6.53 -8.95 -15.07
CA VAL A 16 -5.83 -7.84 -14.42
C VAL A 16 -6.46 -7.49 -13.07
N LEU A 17 -7.79 -7.30 -13.04
CA LEU A 17 -8.50 -6.93 -11.81
C LEU A 17 -8.48 -8.05 -10.78
N ASN A 18 -8.46 -9.31 -11.19
CA ASN A 18 -8.39 -10.44 -10.27
C ASN A 18 -7.04 -10.50 -9.54
N ASP A 19 -5.93 -10.33 -10.26
CA ASP A 19 -4.59 -10.28 -9.64
C ASP A 19 -4.45 -9.06 -8.70
N ILE A 20 -4.94 -7.88 -9.12
CA ILE A 20 -4.96 -6.69 -8.27
C ILE A 20 -5.83 -6.89 -7.03
N ASN A 21 -6.99 -7.54 -7.17
CA ASN A 21 -7.89 -7.84 -6.06
C ASN A 21 -7.25 -8.83 -5.08
N TYR A 22 -6.52 -9.83 -5.57
CA TYR A 22 -5.76 -10.75 -4.72
C TYR A 22 -4.70 -9.99 -3.90
N ALA A 23 -3.92 -9.13 -4.54
CA ALA A 23 -2.94 -8.28 -3.85
C ALA A 23 -3.63 -7.37 -2.82
N SER A 24 -4.72 -6.71 -3.21
CA SER A 24 -5.49 -5.81 -2.34
C SER A 24 -6.03 -6.52 -1.11
N LYS A 25 -6.63 -7.71 -1.26
CA LYS A 25 -7.13 -8.50 -0.12
C LYS A 25 -6.01 -8.98 0.79
N THR A 26 -4.86 -9.33 0.23
CA THR A 26 -3.69 -9.73 1.03
C THR A 26 -3.18 -8.56 1.87
N LEU A 27 -3.07 -7.37 1.27
CA LEU A 27 -2.69 -6.13 1.94
C LEU A 27 -3.68 -5.69 3.03
N GLN A 28 -4.95 -6.09 2.93
CA GLN A 28 -5.98 -5.78 3.93
C GLN A 28 -5.98 -6.70 5.16
N LYS A 29 -5.13 -7.74 5.20
CA LYS A 29 -5.00 -8.61 6.38
C LYS A 29 -4.42 -7.82 7.56
N CYS A 30 -4.90 -8.12 8.77
CA CYS A 30 -4.48 -7.41 9.98
C CYS A 30 -3.02 -7.72 10.37
N ASP A 31 -2.54 -8.91 10.03
CA ASP A 31 -1.23 -9.40 10.46
C ASP A 31 -0.14 -9.28 9.37
N ILE A 32 -0.38 -8.46 8.35
CA ILE A 32 0.59 -8.34 7.25
C ILE A 32 1.82 -7.55 7.68
N ASN A 33 3.00 -8.09 7.39
CA ASN A 33 4.26 -7.38 7.62
C ASN A 33 4.70 -6.59 6.37
N LEU A 34 5.58 -5.62 6.57
CA LEU A 34 6.05 -4.72 5.50
C LEU A 34 6.78 -5.48 4.38
N GLY A 35 7.56 -6.50 4.71
CA GLY A 35 8.30 -7.32 3.74
C GLY A 35 7.39 -8.15 2.84
N GLU A 36 6.39 -8.81 3.40
CA GLU A 36 5.36 -9.58 2.69
C GLU A 36 4.53 -8.66 1.80
N ALA A 37 4.14 -7.49 2.30
CA ALA A 37 3.43 -6.49 1.49
C ALA A 37 4.24 -6.07 0.27
N SER A 38 5.53 -5.78 0.46
CA SER A 38 6.46 -5.44 -0.63
C SER A 38 6.60 -6.58 -1.64
N LYS A 39 6.75 -7.81 -1.15
CA LYS A 39 6.86 -9.01 -2.00
C LYS A 39 5.61 -9.26 -2.84
N VAL A 40 4.42 -9.21 -2.24
CA VAL A 40 3.14 -9.41 -2.94
C VAL A 40 2.96 -8.39 -4.05
N LEU A 41 3.35 -7.13 -3.80
CA LEU A 41 3.28 -6.07 -4.81
C LEU A 41 4.29 -6.26 -5.93
N ALA A 42 5.53 -6.65 -5.61
CA ALA A 42 6.55 -6.97 -6.60
C ALA A 42 6.13 -8.14 -7.50
N GLU A 43 5.56 -9.20 -6.92
CA GLU A 43 5.03 -10.35 -7.66
C GLU A 43 3.85 -9.95 -8.56
N THR A 44 2.92 -9.14 -8.04
CA THR A 44 1.77 -8.66 -8.82
C THR A 44 2.23 -7.78 -9.98
N LYS A 45 3.20 -6.90 -9.76
CA LYS A 45 3.81 -6.10 -10.81
C LYS A 45 4.49 -6.97 -11.88
N ALA A 46 5.27 -7.97 -11.47
CA ALA A 46 5.93 -8.89 -12.39
C ALA A 46 4.92 -9.64 -13.26
N LYS A 47 3.81 -10.11 -12.69
CA LYS A 47 2.70 -10.72 -13.45
C LYS A 47 2.10 -9.77 -14.48
N LEU A 48 1.82 -8.52 -14.11
CA LEU A 48 1.27 -7.52 -15.02
C LEU A 48 2.25 -7.18 -16.15
N GLN A 49 3.55 -7.20 -15.89
CA GLN A 49 4.59 -7.04 -16.91
C GLN A 49 4.62 -8.22 -17.89
N ILE A 50 4.38 -9.45 -17.42
CA ILE A 50 4.25 -10.63 -18.27
C ILE A 50 3.02 -10.48 -19.18
N TYR A 51 1.87 -10.03 -18.63
CA TYR A 51 0.66 -9.81 -19.41
C TYR A 51 0.86 -8.86 -20.58
N ARG A 52 1.74 -7.87 -20.44
CA ARG A 52 2.06 -6.91 -21.51
C ARG A 52 2.60 -7.59 -22.77
N ASN A 53 3.30 -8.71 -22.63
CA ASN A 53 3.84 -9.47 -23.75
C ASN A 53 2.85 -10.53 -24.28
N ASP A 54 1.89 -10.95 -23.46
CA ASP A 54 0.99 -12.09 -23.72
C ASP A 54 -0.34 -11.71 -24.39
N PHE A 55 -0.34 -10.72 -25.28
CA PHE A 55 -1.55 -10.29 -26.00
C PHE A 55 -2.25 -11.46 -26.73
N GLU A 56 -1.49 -12.35 -27.37
CA GLU A 56 -2.04 -13.50 -28.10
C GLU A 56 -2.76 -14.48 -27.18
N LEU A 57 -2.30 -14.65 -25.94
CA LEU A 57 -2.95 -15.52 -24.96
C LEU A 57 -4.37 -15.02 -24.65
N PHE A 58 -4.52 -13.72 -24.37
CA PHE A 58 -5.83 -13.11 -24.11
C PHE A 58 -6.74 -13.16 -25.33
N LYS A 59 -6.17 -12.98 -26.53
CA LYS A 59 -6.91 -13.11 -27.79
C LYS A 59 -7.42 -14.53 -28.01
N CYS A 60 -6.62 -15.55 -27.73
CA CYS A 60 -7.05 -16.96 -27.82
C CYS A 60 -8.18 -17.26 -26.82
N LYS A 61 -8.05 -16.83 -25.56
CA LYS A 61 -9.12 -16.98 -24.55
C LYS A 61 -10.41 -16.29 -25.01
N ALA A 62 -10.33 -15.06 -25.50
CA ALA A 62 -11.48 -14.33 -26.00
C ALA A 62 -12.13 -15.01 -27.22
N ARG A 63 -11.34 -15.64 -28.10
CA ARG A 63 -11.86 -16.41 -29.25
C ARG A 63 -12.62 -17.66 -28.80
N GLU A 64 -12.12 -18.36 -27.79
CA GLU A 64 -12.82 -19.51 -27.21
C GLU A 64 -14.15 -19.09 -26.58
N THR A 65 -14.16 -18.00 -25.81
CA THR A 65 -15.37 -17.45 -25.20
C THR A 65 -16.35 -16.96 -26.28
N ALA A 66 -15.87 -16.28 -27.33
CA ALA A 66 -16.70 -15.84 -28.46
C ALA A 66 -17.36 -17.02 -29.20
N ARG A 67 -16.61 -18.11 -29.45
CA ARG A 67 -17.15 -19.34 -30.05
C ARG A 67 -18.27 -19.96 -29.23
N LYS A 68 -18.14 -19.96 -27.89
CA LYS A 68 -19.18 -20.48 -26.98
C LYS A 68 -20.49 -19.71 -27.08
N TYR A 69 -20.43 -18.41 -27.29
CA TYR A 69 -21.60 -17.52 -27.37
C TYR A 69 -22.06 -17.22 -28.82
N GLY A 70 -21.46 -17.86 -29.83
CA GLY A 70 -21.80 -17.65 -31.23
C GLY A 70 -21.49 -16.24 -31.75
N ILE A 71 -20.48 -15.57 -31.18
CA ILE A 71 -20.06 -14.21 -31.55
C ILE A 71 -18.94 -14.29 -32.59
N ASP A 72 -18.98 -13.40 -33.59
CA ASP A 72 -17.92 -13.28 -34.60
C ASP A 72 -16.59 -12.90 -33.95
N THR A 73 -15.51 -13.58 -34.36
CA THR A 73 -14.16 -13.45 -33.78
C THR A 73 -13.28 -12.41 -34.48
N HIS A 74 -13.83 -11.69 -35.46
CA HIS A 74 -13.09 -10.70 -36.23
C HIS A 74 -13.17 -9.32 -35.60
N PHE A 75 -12.08 -8.56 -35.73
CA PHE A 75 -12.09 -7.14 -35.41
C PHE A 75 -12.89 -6.40 -36.48
N GLN A 76 -13.87 -5.60 -36.07
CA GLN A 76 -14.63 -4.78 -37.00
C GLN A 76 -13.72 -3.68 -37.56
N GLU A 77 -13.47 -3.71 -38.87
CA GLU A 77 -12.68 -2.66 -39.50
C GLU A 77 -13.43 -1.34 -39.48
N LYS A 78 -12.82 -0.33 -38.84
CA LYS A 78 -13.33 1.04 -38.82
C LYS A 78 -12.63 1.83 -39.91
N ARG A 79 -13.39 2.59 -40.69
CA ARG A 79 -12.85 3.48 -41.71
C ARG A 79 -11.90 4.48 -41.06
N GLN A 80 -10.62 4.43 -41.42
CA GLN A 80 -9.65 5.41 -40.94
C GLN A 80 -9.86 6.76 -41.62
N ARG A 81 -9.96 7.83 -40.83
CA ARG A 81 -10.07 9.21 -41.35
C ARG A 81 -8.76 9.58 -42.05
N LYS A 82 -8.84 9.96 -43.32
CA LYS A 82 -7.72 10.58 -44.04
C LYS A 82 -7.65 12.06 -43.67
N VAL A 83 -6.54 12.46 -43.05
CA VAL A 83 -6.20 13.88 -42.87
C VAL A 83 -5.47 14.38 -44.12
N LYS A 84 -5.77 15.60 -44.55
CA LYS A 84 -5.10 16.24 -45.69
C LYS A 84 -3.67 16.58 -45.29
N LYS A 85 -2.70 16.17 -46.09
CA LYS A 85 -1.28 16.49 -45.91
C LYS A 85 -1.03 17.92 -46.38
N HIS A 86 -0.40 18.76 -45.57
CA HIS A 86 -0.01 20.12 -45.97
C HIS A 86 1.29 20.10 -46.81
N PHE A 87 1.49 21.13 -47.64
CA PHE A 87 2.57 21.17 -48.64
C PHE A 87 3.97 20.98 -48.03
N ASP A 88 4.20 21.51 -46.82
CA ASP A 88 5.51 21.44 -46.14
C ASP A 88 5.65 20.27 -45.15
N GLU A 89 4.64 19.41 -44.97
CA GLU A 89 4.75 18.27 -44.07
C GLU A 89 5.61 17.16 -44.70
N LEU A 90 6.82 16.94 -44.18
CA LEU A 90 7.66 15.83 -44.63
C LEU A 90 7.22 14.48 -44.03
N ALA A 91 6.61 14.50 -42.84
CA ALA A 91 6.15 13.30 -42.15
C ALA A 91 4.86 12.74 -42.77
N ALA A 92 4.86 11.43 -43.08
CA ALA A 92 3.61 10.70 -43.30
C ALA A 92 3.00 10.36 -41.94
N VAL A 93 1.69 10.62 -41.76
CA VAL A 93 0.96 10.17 -40.56
C VAL A 93 1.08 8.64 -40.47
N TYR A 94 1.69 8.13 -39.40
CA TYR A 94 1.76 6.70 -39.15
C TYR A 94 0.34 6.15 -39.00
N ARG A 95 -0.03 5.19 -39.86
CA ARG A 95 -1.33 4.52 -39.81
C ARG A 95 -1.12 3.07 -39.42
N PHE A 96 -1.81 2.64 -38.37
CA PHE A 96 -1.85 1.23 -38.04
C PHE A 96 -2.58 0.48 -39.16
N PRO A 97 -2.03 -0.64 -39.66
CA PRO A 97 -2.64 -1.36 -40.77
C PRO A 97 -3.95 -2.05 -40.38
N ASN A 98 -4.07 -2.51 -39.13
CA ASN A 98 -5.18 -3.35 -38.69
C ASN A 98 -5.77 -2.82 -37.38
N GLN A 99 -7.09 -2.94 -37.22
CA GLN A 99 -7.83 -2.61 -35.99
C GLN A 99 -7.29 -3.36 -34.76
N GLU A 100 -6.76 -4.56 -34.95
CA GLU A 100 -6.10 -5.34 -33.91
C GLU A 100 -4.86 -4.63 -33.32
N LYS A 101 -4.00 -4.04 -34.17
CA LYS A 101 -2.81 -3.33 -33.71
C LYS A 101 -3.19 -2.05 -32.95
N ILE A 102 -4.25 -1.39 -33.40
CA ILE A 102 -4.83 -0.23 -32.70
C ILE A 102 -5.28 -0.64 -31.31
N PHE A 103 -6.08 -1.70 -31.20
CA PHE A 103 -6.55 -2.22 -29.92
C PHE A 103 -5.38 -2.61 -29.00
N LYS A 104 -4.37 -3.31 -29.54
CA LYS A 104 -3.19 -3.72 -28.77
C LYS A 104 -2.43 -2.53 -28.19
N ILE A 105 -2.24 -1.46 -28.96
CA ILE A 105 -1.40 -0.33 -28.55
C ILE A 105 -2.20 0.69 -27.74
N GLU A 106 -3.36 1.13 -28.23
CA GLU A 106 -4.13 2.21 -27.61
C GLU A 106 -4.88 1.76 -26.35
N ILE A 107 -5.28 0.49 -26.28
CA ILE A 107 -6.09 -0.04 -25.18
C ILE A 107 -5.26 -0.99 -24.32
N PHE A 108 -4.81 -2.13 -24.87
CA PHE A 108 -4.20 -3.19 -24.08
C PHE A 108 -2.89 -2.74 -23.39
N ASN A 109 -1.93 -2.24 -24.17
CA ASN A 109 -0.66 -1.76 -23.63
C ASN A 109 -0.87 -0.54 -22.72
N ASN A 110 -1.72 0.40 -23.13
CA ASN A 110 -1.96 1.62 -22.39
C ASN A 110 -2.59 1.34 -21.00
N VAL A 111 -3.54 0.40 -20.92
CA VAL A 111 -4.14 0.00 -19.65
C VAL A 111 -3.09 -0.64 -18.73
N LEU A 112 -2.30 -1.59 -19.25
CA LEU A 112 -1.25 -2.23 -18.44
C LEU A 112 -0.17 -1.24 -18.00
N ASP A 113 0.29 -0.38 -18.89
CA ASP A 113 1.32 0.62 -18.60
C ASP A 113 0.79 1.63 -17.56
N THR A 114 -0.48 2.03 -17.66
CA THR A 114 -1.13 2.89 -16.66
C THR A 114 -1.21 2.18 -15.32
N VAL A 115 -1.72 0.94 -15.27
CA VAL A 115 -1.85 0.18 -14.02
C VAL A 115 -0.49 -0.04 -13.35
N ILE A 116 0.54 -0.43 -14.11
CA ILE A 116 1.89 -0.64 -13.60
C ILE A 116 2.47 0.68 -13.06
N SER A 117 2.32 1.77 -13.80
CA SER A 117 2.78 3.10 -13.37
C SER A 117 2.06 3.57 -12.11
N GLN A 118 0.75 3.33 -11.99
CA GLN A 118 -0.02 3.65 -10.79
C GLN A 118 0.39 2.81 -9.58
N LEU A 119 0.71 1.52 -9.78
CA LEU A 119 1.25 0.69 -8.72
C LEU A 119 2.62 1.22 -8.26
N ASP A 120 3.53 1.54 -9.19
CA ASP A 120 4.84 2.08 -8.84
C ASP A 120 4.72 3.37 -8.06
N THR A 121 4.01 4.36 -8.61
CA THR A 121 3.84 5.68 -7.97
C THR A 121 3.20 5.58 -6.59
N ARG A 122 2.22 4.70 -6.39
CA ARG A 122 1.56 4.51 -5.09
C ARG A 122 2.46 3.91 -4.02
N PHE A 123 3.41 3.05 -4.40
CA PHE A 123 4.23 2.29 -3.44
C PHE A 123 5.68 2.76 -3.31
N ILE A 124 6.09 3.87 -3.97
CA ILE A 124 7.40 4.52 -3.75
C ILE A 124 7.65 4.77 -2.26
N GLY A 125 6.65 5.31 -1.54
CA GLY A 125 6.78 5.61 -0.11
C GLY A 125 7.03 4.36 0.73
N MET A 126 6.33 3.26 0.42
CA MET A 126 6.52 1.98 1.10
C MET A 126 7.91 1.42 0.85
N SER A 127 8.37 1.45 -0.41
CA SER A 127 9.73 1.02 -0.78
C SER A 127 10.81 1.83 -0.07
N ALA A 128 10.60 3.15 0.09
CA ALA A 128 11.53 4.01 0.82
C ALA A 128 11.59 3.62 2.31
N VAL A 129 10.44 3.29 2.91
CA VAL A 129 10.38 2.80 4.30
C VAL A 129 11.06 1.44 4.43
N CYS A 130 10.80 0.48 3.52
CA CYS A 130 11.51 -0.80 3.51
C CYS A 130 13.03 -0.57 3.53
N HIS A 131 13.54 0.28 2.64
CA HIS A 131 14.97 0.56 2.52
C HIS A 131 15.61 1.15 3.80
N ILE A 132 14.83 1.89 4.58
CA ILE A 132 15.27 2.47 5.86
C ILE A 132 15.38 1.39 6.94
N PHE A 133 14.50 0.39 6.93
CA PHE A 133 14.43 -0.69 7.91
C PHE A 133 15.06 -2.01 7.42
N ASP A 134 15.73 -2.01 6.25
CA ASP A 134 16.38 -3.20 5.68
C ASP A 134 17.34 -3.87 6.68
N PHE A 135 17.99 -3.07 7.54
CA PHE A 135 18.91 -3.55 8.59
C PHE A 135 18.23 -4.46 9.64
N LEU A 136 16.90 -4.45 9.77
CA LEU A 136 16.16 -5.38 10.63
C LEU A 136 15.83 -6.70 9.94
N THR A 137 16.10 -6.84 8.64
CA THR A 137 15.72 -8.02 7.88
C THR A 137 16.77 -9.12 8.05
N PRO A 138 16.40 -10.33 8.53
CA PRO A 138 17.34 -11.44 8.72
C PRO A 138 18.16 -11.81 7.48
N THR A 139 17.55 -11.77 6.29
CA THR A 139 18.24 -12.06 5.02
C THR A 139 19.29 -11.01 4.69
N PHE A 140 19.07 -9.74 5.05
CA PHE A 140 20.04 -8.66 4.88
C PHE A 140 21.20 -8.82 5.86
N LEU A 141 20.89 -9.07 7.14
CA LEU A 141 21.88 -9.26 8.21
C LEU A 141 22.85 -10.42 7.94
N LEU A 142 22.42 -11.49 7.27
CA LEU A 142 23.29 -12.63 6.96
C LEU A 142 24.38 -12.34 5.92
N HIS A 143 24.20 -11.35 5.05
CA HIS A 143 25.08 -11.11 3.89
C HIS A 143 25.77 -9.75 3.92
N VAL A 144 25.44 -8.90 4.89
CA VAL A 144 25.97 -7.53 4.97
C VAL A 144 27.32 -7.49 5.67
N ASP A 145 28.22 -6.65 5.19
CA ASP A 145 29.43 -6.28 5.89
C ASP A 145 29.14 -5.27 7.02
N GLU A 146 29.96 -5.29 8.06
CA GLU A 146 29.76 -4.45 9.25
C GLU A 146 29.83 -2.95 8.91
N ALA A 147 30.66 -2.54 7.94
CA ALA A 147 30.77 -1.14 7.53
C ALA A 147 29.48 -0.63 6.86
N THR A 148 28.90 -1.40 5.94
CA THR A 148 27.59 -1.09 5.35
C THR A 148 26.48 -1.10 6.40
N LEU A 149 26.51 -2.03 7.35
CA LEU A 149 25.53 -2.07 8.45
C LEU A 149 25.61 -0.81 9.31
N LEU A 150 26.82 -0.39 9.69
CA LEU A 150 27.07 0.83 10.45
C LEU A 150 26.56 2.07 9.68
N GLN A 151 26.79 2.14 8.37
CA GLN A 151 26.29 3.22 7.53
C GLN A 151 24.75 3.28 7.57
N LYS A 152 24.08 2.15 7.40
CA LYS A 152 22.61 2.04 7.45
C LYS A 152 22.06 2.46 8.81
N CYS A 153 22.69 2.02 9.91
CA CYS A 153 22.29 2.43 11.26
C CYS A 153 22.45 3.94 11.48
N ASN A 154 23.54 4.53 10.98
CA ASN A 154 23.77 5.97 11.06
C ASN A 154 22.79 6.77 10.17
N GLU A 155 22.40 6.26 9.01
CA GLU A 155 21.35 6.88 8.18
C GLU A 155 19.98 6.84 8.88
N PHE A 156 19.65 5.72 9.52
CA PHE A 156 18.43 5.56 10.30
C PHE A 156 18.38 6.49 11.52
N GLN A 157 19.46 6.53 12.30
CA GLN A 157 19.60 7.42 13.47
C GLN A 157 19.47 8.89 13.07
N ARG A 158 20.11 9.30 11.96
CA ARG A 158 19.99 10.68 11.44
C ARG A 158 18.57 11.03 11.02
N LYS A 159 17.80 10.06 10.51
CA LYS A 159 16.40 10.28 10.11
C LYS A 159 15.45 10.40 11.30
N TYR A 160 15.74 9.69 12.39
CA TYR A 160 14.92 9.65 13.59
C TYR A 160 15.64 10.21 14.82
N SER A 161 16.44 11.26 14.64
CA SER A 161 17.28 11.86 15.69
C SER A 161 16.50 12.36 16.91
N ASP A 162 15.22 12.68 16.72
CA ASP A 162 14.33 13.16 17.77
C ASP A 162 13.87 12.04 18.71
N ILE A 163 13.96 10.78 18.26
CA ILE A 163 13.46 9.58 18.95
C ILE A 163 14.62 8.67 19.35
N ILE A 164 15.67 8.62 18.53
CA ILE A 164 16.77 7.67 18.64
C ILE A 164 18.06 8.44 18.87
N GLY A 165 18.70 8.16 20.01
CA GLY A 165 19.96 8.81 20.37
C GLY A 165 21.17 8.28 19.59
N PRO A 166 22.34 8.88 19.85
CA PRO A 166 23.55 8.64 19.05
C PRO A 166 24.21 7.28 19.33
N SER A 167 23.86 6.60 20.43
CA SER A 167 24.42 5.30 20.77
C SER A 167 23.84 4.14 19.93
N PHE A 168 22.79 4.40 19.14
CA PHE A 168 21.99 3.35 18.51
C PHE A 168 22.83 2.45 17.61
N SER A 169 23.69 3.07 16.80
CA SER A 169 24.54 2.32 15.86
C SER A 169 25.48 1.35 16.57
N LEU A 170 26.04 1.76 17.71
CA LEU A 170 26.91 0.91 18.52
C LEU A 170 26.11 -0.20 19.22
N GLN A 171 24.98 0.15 19.83
CA GLN A 171 24.09 -0.83 20.47
C GLN A 171 23.63 -1.90 19.47
N PHE A 172 23.23 -1.49 18.27
CA PHE A 172 22.75 -2.39 17.23
C PHE A 172 23.86 -3.33 16.74
N ILE A 173 25.09 -2.82 16.55
CA ILE A 173 26.24 -3.66 16.15
C ILE A 173 26.58 -4.70 17.22
N ASN A 174 26.56 -4.33 18.50
CA ASN A 174 26.81 -5.27 19.59
C ASN A 174 25.78 -6.41 19.57
N ILE A 175 24.49 -6.09 19.40
CA ILE A 175 23.43 -7.10 19.29
C ILE A 175 23.57 -7.93 18.03
N TYR A 176 23.94 -7.29 16.92
CA TYR A 176 24.20 -7.98 15.66
C TYR A 176 25.25 -9.08 15.84
N HIS A 177 26.40 -8.80 16.45
CA HIS A 177 27.42 -9.83 16.70
C HIS A 177 26.94 -10.94 17.65
N LEU A 178 26.06 -10.64 18.59
CA LEU A 178 25.49 -11.62 19.52
C LEU A 178 24.42 -12.50 18.86
N VAL A 179 23.69 -11.98 17.86
CA VAL A 179 22.57 -12.65 17.21
C VAL A 179 22.99 -13.34 15.91
N LEU A 180 24.02 -12.85 15.22
CA LEU A 180 24.57 -13.41 13.98
C LEU A 180 24.82 -14.93 14.05
N PRO A 181 25.40 -15.51 15.12
CA PRO A 181 25.62 -16.95 15.21
C PRO A 181 24.33 -17.78 15.30
N GLN A 182 23.22 -17.15 15.69
CA GLN A 182 21.93 -17.79 15.94
C GLN A 182 20.96 -17.61 14.75
N LEU A 183 21.26 -16.68 13.84
CA LEU A 183 20.44 -16.36 12.68
C LEU A 183 20.41 -17.55 11.71
N THR A 184 19.21 -18.10 11.50
CA THR A 184 18.95 -19.07 10.42
C THR A 184 18.19 -18.38 9.27
N GLN A 185 18.38 -18.84 8.04
CA GLN A 185 17.78 -18.23 6.83
C GLN A 185 16.24 -18.12 6.85
N ALA A 186 15.55 -18.82 7.75
CA ALA A 186 14.09 -18.86 7.81
C ALA A 186 13.46 -17.86 8.79
N TRP A 187 14.25 -17.02 9.48
CA TRP A 187 13.68 -16.10 10.47
C TRP A 187 12.93 -14.93 9.83
N THR A 188 11.79 -14.59 10.42
CA THR A 188 11.05 -13.35 10.16
C THR A 188 11.56 -12.21 11.04
N VAL A 189 11.30 -10.96 10.66
CA VAL A 189 11.63 -9.78 11.51
C VAL A 189 10.97 -9.90 12.89
N HIS A 190 9.76 -10.46 12.96
CA HIS A 190 9.08 -10.72 14.23
C HIS A 190 9.84 -11.71 15.11
N GLN A 191 10.31 -12.83 14.55
CA GLN A 191 11.10 -13.81 15.28
C GLN A 191 12.44 -13.23 15.76
N LEU A 192 13.12 -12.44 14.90
CA LEU A 192 14.34 -11.74 15.28
C LEU A 192 14.11 -10.83 16.49
N CYS A 193 13.07 -9.98 16.43
CA CYS A 193 12.74 -9.06 17.53
C CYS A 193 12.35 -9.82 18.80
N LYS A 194 11.62 -10.94 18.66
CA LYS A 194 11.24 -11.78 19.80
C LYS A 194 12.44 -12.43 20.49
N GLU A 195 13.39 -12.96 19.72
CA GLU A 195 14.63 -13.52 20.28
C GLU A 195 15.45 -12.45 21.00
N ILE A 196 15.55 -11.25 20.41
CA ILE A 196 16.28 -10.13 21.03
C ILE A 196 15.61 -9.71 22.34
N MET A 197 14.28 -9.57 22.36
CA MET A 197 13.52 -9.28 23.58
C MET A 197 13.64 -10.37 24.63
N SER A 198 13.56 -11.65 24.24
CA SER A 198 13.56 -12.76 25.21
C SER A 198 14.92 -12.97 25.88
N LYS A 199 16.03 -12.75 25.15
CA LYS A 199 17.38 -13.01 25.67
C LYS A 199 18.04 -11.78 26.26
N TYR A 200 17.78 -10.62 25.68
CA TYR A 200 18.45 -9.36 26.04
C TYR A 200 17.49 -8.32 26.63
N GLY A 201 16.21 -8.65 26.83
CA GLY A 201 15.26 -7.76 27.51
C GLY A 201 15.65 -7.46 28.97
N VAL A 202 16.48 -8.30 29.60
CA VAL A 202 16.99 -8.03 30.96
C VAL A 202 18.11 -6.97 30.96
N LEU A 203 18.77 -6.73 29.82
CA LEU A 203 19.78 -5.68 29.62
C LEU A 203 19.13 -4.33 29.29
N GLU A 204 17.97 -4.07 29.88
CA GLU A 204 17.03 -2.98 29.55
C GLU A 204 17.70 -1.60 29.45
N CYS A 205 18.81 -1.34 30.17
CA CYS A 205 19.52 -0.06 30.13
C CYS A 205 20.43 0.15 28.90
N ASP A 206 21.02 -0.90 28.33
CA ASP A 206 22.05 -0.78 27.28
C ASP A 206 21.49 -0.95 25.85
N VAL A 207 20.21 -1.32 25.72
CA VAL A 207 19.56 -1.72 24.45
C VAL A 207 18.28 -0.92 24.15
N THR A 208 17.99 0.11 24.95
CA THR A 208 16.76 0.92 24.86
C THR A 208 16.48 1.46 23.45
N GLU A 209 17.51 1.92 22.74
CA GLU A 209 17.36 2.55 21.42
C GLU A 209 17.02 1.52 20.34
N VAL A 210 17.55 0.29 20.46
CA VAL A 210 17.24 -0.80 19.54
C VAL A 210 15.81 -1.28 19.73
N PHE A 211 15.33 -1.38 20.97
CA PHE A 211 13.91 -1.68 21.22
C PHE A 211 12.99 -0.58 20.69
N THR A 212 13.39 0.68 20.84
CA THR A 212 12.65 1.83 20.28
C THR A 212 12.60 1.76 18.76
N ALA A 213 13.69 1.38 18.09
CA ALA A 213 13.73 1.18 16.65
C ALA A 213 12.83 0.02 16.18
N MET A 214 12.79 -1.09 16.93
CA MET A 214 11.89 -2.21 16.65
C MET A 214 10.42 -1.83 16.84
N LEU A 215 10.10 -1.11 17.92
CA LEU A 215 8.77 -0.56 18.16
C LEU A 215 8.34 0.37 17.02
N LEU A 216 9.24 1.22 16.55
CA LEU A 216 8.99 2.09 15.41
C LEU A 216 8.65 1.27 14.14
N PHE A 217 9.36 0.18 13.89
CA PHE A 217 9.06 -0.72 12.76
C PHE A 217 7.66 -1.35 12.88
N PHE A 218 7.28 -1.88 14.05
CA PHE A 218 5.99 -2.53 14.25
C PHE A 218 4.79 -1.56 14.29
N THR A 219 5.03 -0.29 14.61
CA THR A 219 3.98 0.73 14.66
C THR A 219 3.72 1.40 13.31
N ILE A 220 4.59 1.21 12.32
CA ILE A 220 4.36 1.73 10.97
C ILE A 220 3.18 1.00 10.32
N PRO A 221 2.13 1.71 9.92
CA PRO A 221 1.03 1.10 9.21
C PRO A 221 1.50 0.67 7.81
N VAL A 222 1.44 -0.62 7.53
CA VAL A 222 1.77 -1.17 6.21
C VAL A 222 0.76 -0.70 5.15
N THR A 223 -0.50 -0.45 5.54
CA THR A 223 -1.54 -0.01 4.61
C THR A 223 -2.41 1.12 5.14
N SER A 224 -2.89 1.96 4.22
CA SER A 224 -3.89 3.00 4.48
C SER A 224 -5.30 2.44 4.69
N ALA A 225 -5.52 1.12 4.62
CA ALA A 225 -6.86 0.52 4.64
C ALA A 225 -7.65 0.88 5.92
N ALA A 226 -6.97 0.97 7.07
CA ALA A 226 -7.58 1.43 8.32
C ALA A 226 -8.01 2.91 8.25
N ALA A 227 -7.18 3.76 7.64
CA ALA A 227 -7.51 5.17 7.41
C ALA A 227 -8.66 5.31 6.40
N GLU A 228 -8.66 4.56 5.30
CA GLU A 228 -9.73 4.55 4.28
C GLU A 228 -11.07 4.08 4.88
N ARG A 229 -11.04 3.05 5.75
CA ARG A 229 -12.23 2.62 6.51
C ARG A 229 -12.75 3.75 7.41
N SER A 230 -11.86 4.50 8.06
CA SER A 230 -12.23 5.68 8.84
C SER A 230 -12.84 6.80 7.98
N PHE A 231 -12.30 7.03 6.77
CA PHE A 231 -12.88 7.96 5.79
C PHE A 231 -14.24 7.51 5.24
N SER A 232 -14.49 6.21 5.11
CA SER A 232 -15.82 5.70 4.78
C SER A 232 -16.85 6.08 5.86
N LYS A 233 -16.42 6.09 7.13
CA LYS A 233 -17.23 6.56 8.26
C LYS A 233 -17.39 8.08 8.26
N LEU A 234 -16.38 8.81 7.80
CA LEU A 234 -16.47 10.26 7.62
C LEU A 234 -17.63 10.67 6.69
N LYS A 235 -17.92 9.87 5.66
CA LYS A 235 -19.10 10.09 4.79
C LYS A 235 -20.43 10.03 5.56
N ILE A 236 -20.52 9.18 6.58
CA ILE A 236 -21.69 9.09 7.46
C ILE A 236 -21.74 10.30 8.41
N ILE A 237 -20.59 10.73 8.92
CA ILE A 237 -20.48 11.90 9.82
C ILE A 237 -20.81 13.21 9.08
N LYS A 238 -20.25 13.39 7.88
CA LYS A 238 -20.51 14.51 6.95
C LYS A 238 -21.47 14.09 5.84
N ASN A 239 -22.73 13.91 6.20
CA ASN A 239 -23.78 13.73 5.19
C ASN A 239 -24.22 15.09 4.60
N TYR A 240 -25.04 15.05 3.54
CA TYR A 240 -25.51 16.24 2.82
C TYR A 240 -26.08 17.33 3.75
N LEU A 241 -26.87 16.93 4.75
CA LEU A 241 -27.50 17.84 5.72
C LEU A 241 -26.53 18.40 6.78
N ARG A 242 -25.37 17.75 6.99
CA ARG A 242 -24.37 18.11 8.00
C ARG A 242 -23.05 18.61 7.39
N ASN A 243 -23.06 18.98 6.11
CA ASN A 243 -21.82 19.32 5.41
C ASN A 243 -21.20 20.64 5.90
N ASN A 244 -22.04 21.57 6.41
CA ASN A 244 -21.60 22.81 7.03
C ASN A 244 -21.33 22.61 8.54
N MET A 245 -20.14 22.13 8.88
CA MET A 245 -19.66 22.04 10.27
C MET A 245 -18.20 22.47 10.40
N GLY A 246 -17.86 23.12 11.51
CA GLY A 246 -16.48 23.52 11.81
C GLY A 246 -15.57 22.33 12.14
N GLN A 247 -14.27 22.50 11.88
CA GLN A 247 -13.26 21.43 12.02
C GLN A 247 -13.20 20.84 13.44
N THR A 248 -13.35 21.66 14.47
CA THR A 248 -13.36 21.21 15.87
C THR A 248 -14.49 20.22 16.14
N ARG A 249 -15.71 20.55 15.67
CA ARG A 249 -16.87 19.67 15.82
C ARG A 249 -16.69 18.38 15.04
N LEU A 250 -16.16 18.46 13.82
CA LEU A 250 -15.86 17.29 13.00
C LEU A 250 -14.88 16.35 13.72
N ARG A 251 -13.77 16.89 14.25
CA ARG A 251 -12.76 16.11 14.98
C ARG A 251 -13.37 15.38 16.18
N HIS A 252 -14.16 16.06 17.02
CA HIS A 252 -14.76 15.43 18.20
C HIS A 252 -15.76 14.33 17.84
N ILE A 253 -16.62 14.55 16.83
CA ILE A 253 -17.58 13.53 16.38
C ILE A 253 -16.84 12.34 15.75
N SER A 254 -15.78 12.60 14.98
CA SER A 254 -14.93 11.55 14.42
C SER A 254 -14.26 10.73 15.51
N GLN A 255 -13.76 11.35 16.57
CA GLN A 255 -13.15 10.65 17.70
C GLN A 255 -14.17 9.73 18.41
N ILE A 256 -15.39 10.22 18.66
CA ILE A 256 -16.48 9.39 19.22
C ILE A 256 -16.84 8.23 18.28
N ALA A 257 -16.81 8.46 16.96
CA ALA A 257 -17.13 7.42 15.98
C ALA A 257 -16.03 6.37 15.83
N ILE A 258 -14.76 6.76 16.00
CA ILE A 258 -13.60 5.85 16.04
C ILE A 258 -13.67 5.02 17.34
N GLU A 259 -13.82 5.69 18.48
CA GLU A 259 -13.90 5.08 19.81
C GLU A 259 -15.32 4.66 20.19
N ASN A 260 -16.12 4.21 19.22
CA ASN A 260 -17.54 3.94 19.43
C ASN A 260 -17.79 2.89 20.51
N LYS A 261 -16.93 1.87 20.60
CA LYS A 261 -17.03 0.84 21.65
C LYS A 261 -16.90 1.44 23.04
N THR A 262 -15.87 2.27 23.26
CA THR A 262 -15.64 2.97 24.52
C THR A 262 -16.74 3.99 24.78
N ALA A 263 -17.15 4.74 23.77
CA ALA A 263 -18.25 5.70 23.87
C ALA A 263 -19.59 5.04 24.24
N SER A 264 -19.85 3.82 23.77
CA SER A 264 -21.05 3.05 24.11
C SER A 264 -21.04 2.53 25.55
N SER A 265 -19.85 2.45 26.18
CA SER A 265 -19.71 2.05 27.58
C SER A 265 -19.83 3.20 28.59
N LEU A 266 -19.86 4.45 28.11
CA LEU A 266 -20.01 5.63 28.96
C LEU A 266 -21.46 5.78 29.45
N ASP A 267 -21.65 6.11 30.73
CA ASP A 267 -22.95 6.50 31.26
C ASP A 267 -23.29 7.93 30.83
N LEU A 268 -24.31 8.07 29.98
CA LEU A 268 -24.77 9.36 29.51
C LEU A 268 -25.27 10.25 30.65
N ASN A 269 -25.83 9.68 31.72
CA ASN A 269 -26.34 10.46 32.85
C ASN A 269 -25.19 11.13 33.60
N GLU A 270 -24.09 10.40 33.83
CA GLU A 270 -22.88 10.94 34.46
C GLU A 270 -22.26 12.07 33.61
N VAL A 271 -22.25 11.91 32.28
CA VAL A 271 -21.76 12.94 31.36
C VAL A 271 -22.63 14.20 31.42
N ILE A 272 -23.96 14.05 31.47
CA ILE A 272 -24.91 15.17 31.59
C ILE A 272 -24.71 15.89 32.92
N ASP A 273 -24.59 15.16 34.02
CA ASP A 273 -24.37 15.73 35.36
C ASP A 273 -23.04 16.46 35.44
N THR A 274 -21.98 15.89 34.85
CA THR A 274 -20.66 16.51 34.78
C THR A 274 -20.73 17.80 33.95
N PHE A 275 -21.40 17.77 32.81
CA PHE A 275 -21.61 18.96 31.97
C PHE A 275 -22.38 20.06 32.73
N ALA A 276 -23.46 19.70 33.43
CA ALA A 276 -24.25 20.62 34.24
C ALA A 276 -23.44 21.24 35.39
N LYS A 277 -22.63 20.44 36.09
CA LYS A 277 -21.73 20.89 37.16
C LYS A 277 -20.65 21.84 36.68
N THR A 278 -20.21 21.74 35.42
CA THR A 278 -19.08 22.53 34.88
C THR A 278 -19.41 24.02 34.63
N LYS A 279 -20.56 24.54 35.11
CA LYS A 279 -21.06 25.92 34.88
C LYS A 279 -20.85 26.39 33.44
N ALA A 280 -21.82 26.04 32.60
CA ALA A 280 -21.94 26.40 31.19
C ALA A 280 -21.80 27.91 30.91
N ARG A 281 -20.56 28.40 30.84
CA ARG A 281 -20.17 29.58 30.06
C ARG A 281 -18.90 29.24 29.29
N LYS A 282 -19.10 28.68 28.09
CA LYS A 282 -18.12 28.58 27.00
C LYS A 282 -16.87 27.72 27.23
N LYS A 283 -16.94 26.61 27.98
CA LYS A 283 -15.82 25.64 28.02
C LYS A 283 -16.18 24.33 27.33
N ILE A 284 -15.25 23.83 26.52
CA ILE A 284 -15.30 22.50 25.90
C ILE A 284 -15.09 21.49 27.02
N VAL A 285 -16.02 20.54 27.18
CA VAL A 285 -15.83 19.42 28.09
C VAL A 285 -14.88 18.43 27.42
N ASN A 286 -13.65 18.35 27.95
CA ASN A 286 -12.66 17.38 27.53
C ASN A 286 -13.00 16.05 28.20
N ILE A 287 -13.81 15.22 27.54
CA ILE A 287 -13.93 13.82 27.90
C ILE A 287 -12.65 13.16 27.42
N ILE A 288 -11.71 12.91 28.34
CA ILE A 288 -10.49 12.16 28.06
C ILE A 288 -10.94 10.71 27.90
N VAL A 289 -11.09 10.28 26.65
CA VAL A 289 -11.17 8.86 26.31
C VAL A 289 -9.71 8.40 26.24
N ILE A 290 -9.28 7.65 27.27
CA ILE A 290 -7.99 6.92 27.27
C ILE A 290 -8.14 5.70 26.37
#